data_AF-A0A8C1YVW6-F1
#
_entry.id   AF-A0A8C1YVW6-F1
#
_cell.length_a   1.000
_cell.length_b   1.000
_cell.length_c   1.000
_cell.angle_alpha   90.00
_cell.angle_beta   90.00
_cell.angle_gamma   90.00
#
_symmetry.space_group_name_H-M   'P 1'
#
loop_
_entity.id
_entity.type
_entity.pdbx_description
1 polymer ?
#
loop_
_entity_poly.entity_id
_entity_poly.type
_entity_poly.pdbx_seq_one_letter_code
_entity_poly.pdbx_strand_id
1 'polypeptide(L)'
;EDLLFYTITQGEEKISVARFLAALKSTGLLTSDPRLRDCMRQIHQAIQESVGTAMMDQELFRKCVGSNIVLLTQAIQRKFIIPDFESFTSLINHLYYNAQAQKGGKVANYIPQLAKFSPDLWGVSLCTVDGQRHAIGETDMPFCLQSCVKPLEYALAVHESGTELVHKYVGKEPSGLKFNKLYLDEEDKPHNPMVNAGAIVISSLLKMMDYLKRMAGREYVGFSNATFQSEKETGDRNYAIGYYLKEKRCFPSGVDMMAALDFYFQVGLPAKSGVSGAVLLVVPNIMGVMCWSPALDRVGNSIRGIHFCQELVSLFNFHNYDNLRHFAKKLDPRRQTGHERNKSVVDLMFAAYSGDVSALRRIALSAVNMELTDYDTRSALHVASAEGHLDAVKFLTHTCKVNPYAKDRWGNTPLDDAMQFGHSAVVKVLQEYQSIYTHTLMPEELSADTCPDSTMDAEELKSMETLEGLV
;
A
#
# COMPACT_ATOMS: atom_id res chain seq x y z
N GLU A 1 -30.51 -3.56 11.70
CA GLU A 1 -30.23 -2.36 10.88
C GLU A 1 -30.19 -1.08 11.70
N ASP A 2 -31.00 -0.97 12.75
CA ASP A 2 -31.20 0.24 13.54
C ASP A 2 -29.91 0.79 14.19
N LEU A 3 -29.04 -0.09 14.69
CA LEU A 3 -27.73 0.31 15.20
C LEU A 3 -26.87 1.00 14.12
N LEU A 4 -27.00 0.60 12.85
CA LEU A 4 -26.31 1.24 11.74
C LEU A 4 -26.91 2.61 11.43
N PHE A 5 -28.24 2.76 11.52
CA PHE A 5 -28.91 4.05 11.40
C PHE A 5 -28.35 5.04 12.44
N TYR A 6 -28.42 4.72 13.73
CA TYR A 6 -27.88 5.56 14.81
C TYR A 6 -26.39 5.86 14.65
N THR A 7 -25.58 4.92 14.12
CA THR A 7 -24.15 5.14 13.86
C THR A 7 -23.90 6.25 12.83
N ILE A 8 -24.73 6.35 11.79
CA ILE A 8 -24.55 7.35 10.71
C ILE A 8 -25.28 8.67 11.07
N THR A 9 -26.44 8.59 11.72
CA THR A 9 -27.21 9.77 12.15
C THR A 9 -26.64 10.46 13.38
N GLN A 10 -25.70 9.82 14.10
CA GLN A 10 -25.10 10.32 15.34
C GLN A 10 -26.13 10.65 16.44
N GLY A 11 -27.31 10.03 16.37
CA GLY A 11 -28.44 10.27 17.28
C GLY A 11 -29.58 11.11 16.69
N GLU A 12 -29.41 11.70 15.50
CA GLU A 12 -30.50 12.40 14.80
C GLU A 12 -31.62 11.44 14.37
N GLU A 13 -32.89 11.89 14.44
CA GLU A 13 -34.07 11.10 14.07
C GLU A 13 -34.17 10.79 12.56
N LYS A 14 -33.53 11.61 11.72
CA LYS A 14 -33.53 11.51 10.25
C LYS A 14 -32.18 11.92 9.68
N ILE A 15 -31.82 11.34 8.54
CA ILE A 15 -30.57 11.64 7.81
C ILE A 15 -30.89 12.04 6.36
N SER A 16 -30.19 13.03 5.80
CA SER A 16 -30.34 13.34 4.38
C SER A 16 -29.72 12.24 3.52
N VAL A 17 -30.37 11.91 2.39
CA VAL A 17 -29.83 10.93 1.43
C VAL A 17 -28.42 11.32 0.98
N ALA A 18 -28.16 12.63 0.83
CA ALA A 18 -26.83 13.15 0.49
C ALA A 18 -25.76 12.83 1.56
N ARG A 19 -26.06 12.97 2.87
CA ARG A 19 -25.14 12.60 3.95
C ARG A 19 -24.89 11.10 4.01
N PHE A 20 -25.90 10.27 3.77
CA PHE A 20 -25.73 8.82 3.64
C PHE A 20 -24.83 8.45 2.45
N LEU A 21 -25.08 9.01 1.26
CA LEU A 21 -24.28 8.72 0.07
C LEU A 21 -22.85 9.25 0.17
N ALA A 22 -22.62 10.37 0.85
CA ALA A 22 -21.28 10.88 1.15
C ALA A 22 -20.52 9.95 2.11
N ALA A 23 -21.15 9.53 3.21
CA ALA A 23 -20.59 8.58 4.17
C ALA A 23 -20.33 7.19 3.55
N LEU A 24 -21.14 6.77 2.56
CA LEU A 24 -20.88 5.58 1.77
C LEU A 24 -19.63 5.78 0.88
N LYS A 25 -19.51 6.92 0.20
CA LYS A 25 -18.38 7.22 -0.71
C LYS A 25 -17.03 7.27 0.00
N SER A 26 -16.95 7.80 1.23
CA SER A 26 -15.68 7.85 1.99
C SER A 26 -15.17 6.47 2.45
N THR A 27 -16.01 5.43 2.42
CA THR A 27 -15.54 4.03 2.58
C THR A 27 -14.80 3.50 1.35
N GLY A 28 -14.86 4.22 0.21
CA GLY A 28 -14.31 3.82 -1.08
C GLY A 28 -15.27 3.04 -1.98
N LEU A 29 -16.49 2.73 -1.53
CA LEU A 29 -17.51 2.11 -2.38
C LEU A 29 -18.13 3.12 -3.35
N LEU A 30 -18.34 2.68 -4.59
CA LEU A 30 -19.06 3.45 -5.61
C LEU A 30 -20.56 3.12 -5.58
N THR A 31 -21.40 4.10 -5.89
CA THR A 31 -22.86 3.91 -6.05
C THR A 31 -23.22 3.03 -7.26
N SER A 32 -22.25 2.75 -8.14
CA SER A 32 -22.36 1.81 -9.26
C SER A 32 -22.07 0.34 -8.89
N ASP A 33 -21.70 0.05 -7.64
CA ASP A 33 -21.37 -1.32 -7.20
C ASP A 33 -22.57 -2.28 -7.41
N PRO A 34 -22.42 -3.38 -8.17
CA PRO A 34 -23.51 -4.34 -8.40
C PRO A 34 -24.10 -4.94 -7.12
N ARG A 35 -23.32 -5.00 -6.03
CA ARG A 35 -23.74 -5.49 -4.70
C ARG A 35 -24.60 -4.49 -3.93
N LEU A 36 -24.61 -3.22 -4.34
CA LEU A 36 -25.44 -2.15 -3.76
C LEU A 36 -26.66 -1.79 -4.63
N ARG A 37 -26.83 -2.43 -5.79
CA ARG A 37 -27.86 -2.11 -6.79
C ARG A 37 -29.26 -1.99 -6.20
N ASP A 38 -29.64 -2.89 -5.29
CA ASP A 38 -30.99 -2.91 -4.72
C ASP A 38 -31.19 -1.81 -3.65
N CYS A 39 -30.20 -1.53 -2.82
CA CYS A 39 -30.18 -0.34 -1.96
C CYS A 39 -30.26 0.96 -2.77
N MET A 40 -29.44 1.08 -3.83
CA MET A 40 -29.46 2.26 -4.71
C MET A 40 -30.81 2.39 -5.43
N ARG A 41 -31.46 1.31 -5.85
CA ARG A 41 -32.80 1.34 -6.45
C ARG A 41 -33.85 1.89 -5.48
N GLN A 42 -33.85 1.45 -4.22
CA GLN A 42 -34.77 1.95 -3.19
C GLN A 42 -34.50 3.44 -2.89
N ILE A 43 -33.23 3.86 -2.85
CA ILE A 43 -32.84 5.27 -2.63
C ILE A 43 -33.30 6.17 -3.78
N HIS A 44 -33.14 5.76 -5.04
CA HIS A 44 -33.63 6.54 -6.19
C HIS A 44 -35.16 6.68 -6.17
N GLN A 45 -35.89 5.62 -5.80
CA GLN A 45 -37.34 5.69 -5.59
C GLN A 45 -37.70 6.68 -4.47
N ALA A 46 -37.02 6.61 -3.32
CA ALA A 46 -37.23 7.53 -2.20
C ALA A 46 -36.96 9.00 -2.55
N ILE A 47 -35.96 9.28 -3.41
CA ILE A 47 -35.72 10.63 -3.94
C ILE A 47 -36.87 11.08 -4.84
N GLN A 48 -37.38 10.21 -5.72
CA GLN A 48 -38.50 10.54 -6.63
C GLN A 48 -39.83 10.76 -5.89
N GLU A 49 -40.03 10.09 -4.76
CA GLU A 49 -41.19 10.25 -3.88
C GLU A 49 -41.09 11.49 -2.96
N SER A 50 -39.92 12.16 -2.90
CA SER A 50 -39.65 13.29 -2.01
C SER A 50 -39.84 14.67 -2.68
N VAL A 51 -40.53 15.59 -2.00
CA VAL A 51 -40.59 17.01 -2.42
C VAL A 51 -39.46 17.80 -1.74
N GLY A 52 -38.38 18.05 -2.47
CA GLY A 52 -37.20 18.79 -1.99
C GLY A 52 -36.07 17.88 -1.51
N THR A 53 -35.37 18.26 -0.44
CA THR A 53 -34.26 17.47 0.11
C THR A 53 -34.76 16.14 0.68
N ALA A 54 -34.45 15.04 -0.01
CA ALA A 54 -34.83 13.71 0.44
C ALA A 54 -34.19 13.37 1.81
N MET A 55 -35.04 13.12 2.81
CA MET A 55 -34.68 12.74 4.17
C MET A 55 -35.14 11.30 4.44
N MET A 56 -34.29 10.52 5.08
CA MET A 56 -34.55 9.13 5.49
C MET A 56 -34.72 9.09 7.01
N ASP A 57 -35.89 8.66 7.47
CA ASP A 57 -36.07 8.14 8.83
C ASP A 57 -35.64 6.67 8.92
N GLN A 58 -35.77 6.11 10.12
CA GLN A 58 -35.33 4.75 10.45
C GLN A 58 -36.04 3.66 9.62
N GLU A 59 -37.33 3.83 9.29
CA GLU A 59 -38.08 2.85 8.50
C GLU A 59 -37.67 2.90 7.02
N LEU A 60 -37.61 4.11 6.44
CA LEU A 60 -37.14 4.29 5.07
C LEU A 60 -35.68 3.86 4.91
N PHE A 61 -34.83 4.11 5.91
CA PHE A 61 -33.48 3.57 5.96
C PHE A 61 -33.47 2.04 5.96
N ARG A 62 -34.27 1.38 6.82
CA ARG A 62 -34.37 -0.09 6.85
C ARG A 62 -34.80 -0.67 5.50
N LYS A 63 -35.83 -0.08 4.87
CA LYS A 63 -36.31 -0.42 3.51
C LYS A 63 -35.21 -0.29 2.45
N CYS A 64 -34.34 0.72 2.56
CA CYS A 64 -33.23 0.93 1.64
C CYS A 64 -32.06 -0.04 1.89
N VAL A 65 -31.55 -0.15 3.12
CA VAL A 65 -30.29 -0.87 3.38
C VAL A 65 -30.44 -2.39 3.55
N GLY A 66 -31.61 -2.91 3.94
CA GLY A 66 -31.75 -4.27 4.46
C GLY A 66 -31.25 -5.38 3.51
N SER A 67 -31.49 -5.24 2.21
CA SER A 67 -31.01 -6.18 1.19
C SER A 67 -29.49 -6.24 1.05
N ASN A 68 -28.76 -5.20 1.48
CA ASN A 68 -27.31 -5.06 1.31
C ASN A 68 -26.60 -4.78 2.67
N ILE A 69 -27.29 -5.01 3.78
CA ILE A 69 -26.88 -4.59 5.13
C ILE A 69 -25.51 -5.14 5.56
N VAL A 70 -25.15 -6.37 5.16
CA VAL A 70 -23.88 -7.00 5.55
C VAL A 70 -22.68 -6.20 5.02
N LEU A 71 -22.69 -5.86 3.72
CA LEU A 71 -21.64 -5.07 3.07
C LEU A 71 -21.57 -3.65 3.64
N LEU A 72 -22.73 -3.01 3.82
CA LEU A 72 -22.81 -1.66 4.40
C LEU A 72 -22.32 -1.62 5.85
N THR A 73 -22.58 -2.67 6.62
CA THR A 73 -22.07 -2.82 8.00
C THR A 73 -20.55 -3.00 8.02
N GLN A 74 -19.98 -3.79 7.11
CA GLN A 74 -18.52 -3.92 6.98
C GLN A 74 -17.86 -2.59 6.61
N ALA A 75 -18.44 -1.88 5.64
CA ALA A 75 -17.96 -0.58 5.18
C ALA A 75 -17.91 0.46 6.31
N ILE A 76 -19.04 0.68 6.98
CA ILE A 76 -19.19 1.75 7.97
C ILE A 76 -18.50 1.40 9.30
N GLN A 77 -18.37 0.12 9.66
CA GLN A 77 -17.56 -0.32 10.81
C GLN A 77 -16.05 -0.34 10.51
N ARG A 78 -15.61 0.18 9.35
CA ARG A 78 -14.19 0.20 8.92
C ARG A 78 -13.53 -1.18 8.96
N LYS A 79 -14.27 -2.22 8.53
CA LYS A 79 -13.84 -3.63 8.50
C LYS A 79 -13.30 -4.09 7.14
N PHE A 80 -13.26 -3.21 6.14
CA PHE A 80 -12.57 -3.48 4.89
C PHE A 80 -11.05 -3.49 5.07
N ILE A 81 -10.38 -4.15 4.13
CA ILE A 81 -8.93 -4.36 4.09
C ILE A 81 -8.11 -3.06 4.08
N ILE A 82 -8.72 -1.93 3.71
CA ILE A 82 -8.20 -0.59 3.97
C ILE A 82 -9.25 0.20 4.79
N PRO A 83 -9.11 0.27 6.13
CA PRO A 83 -10.08 0.91 7.03
C PRO A 83 -10.21 2.44 6.90
N ASP A 84 -9.14 3.12 6.44
CA ASP A 84 -9.09 4.56 6.20
C ASP A 84 -8.73 4.83 4.73
N PHE A 85 -9.73 4.70 3.88
CA PHE A 85 -9.56 4.78 2.43
C PHE A 85 -9.32 6.21 1.92
N GLU A 86 -9.78 7.24 2.66
CA GLU A 86 -9.61 8.64 2.28
C GLU A 86 -8.16 9.10 2.49
N SER A 87 -7.58 8.80 3.66
CA SER A 87 -6.14 8.99 3.90
C SER A 87 -5.27 8.20 2.92
N PHE A 88 -5.63 6.93 2.66
CA PHE A 88 -4.90 6.08 1.71
C PHE A 88 -4.92 6.63 0.27
N THR A 89 -6.09 7.05 -0.23
CA THR A 89 -6.22 7.59 -1.59
C THR A 89 -5.52 8.94 -1.75
N SER A 90 -5.46 9.76 -0.69
CA SER A 90 -4.62 10.97 -0.67
C SER A 90 -3.13 10.66 -0.89
N LEU A 91 -2.60 9.62 -0.24
CA LEU A 91 -1.22 9.15 -0.47
C LEU A 91 -1.03 8.61 -1.89
N ILE A 92 -2.00 7.86 -2.43
CA ILE A 92 -1.96 7.39 -3.82
C ILE A 92 -1.94 8.56 -4.82
N ASN A 93 -2.63 9.66 -4.54
CA ASN A 93 -2.58 10.86 -5.37
C ASN A 93 -1.19 11.50 -5.36
N HIS A 94 -0.51 11.55 -4.21
CA HIS A 94 0.88 12.02 -4.12
C HIS A 94 1.82 11.17 -4.98
N LEU A 95 1.71 9.84 -4.90
CA LEU A 95 2.49 8.92 -5.76
C LEU A 95 2.18 9.09 -7.26
N TYR A 96 0.92 9.35 -7.60
CA TYR A 96 0.51 9.65 -8.98
C TYR A 96 1.21 10.92 -9.51
N TYR A 97 1.26 12.01 -8.73
CA TYR A 97 1.89 13.26 -9.15
C TYR A 97 3.42 13.15 -9.23
N ASN A 98 4.06 12.45 -8.28
CA ASN A 98 5.50 12.14 -8.35
C ASN A 98 5.85 11.38 -9.65
N ALA A 99 5.09 10.34 -9.97
CA ALA A 99 5.26 9.59 -11.22
C ALA A 99 4.91 10.42 -12.48
N GLN A 100 3.98 11.39 -12.40
CA GLN A 100 3.62 12.27 -13.52
C GLN A 100 4.78 13.20 -13.94
N ALA A 101 5.65 13.57 -13.00
CA ALA A 101 6.84 14.38 -13.27
C ALA A 101 7.84 13.69 -14.21
N GLN A 102 7.78 12.36 -14.36
CA GLN A 102 8.65 11.63 -15.27
C GLN A 102 8.27 11.91 -16.73
N LYS A 103 9.20 12.56 -17.46
CA LYS A 103 9.06 12.93 -18.90
C LYS A 103 9.94 12.10 -19.85
N GLY A 104 10.65 11.09 -19.35
CA GLY A 104 11.46 10.20 -20.17
C GLY A 104 10.65 9.21 -21.01
N GLY A 105 11.34 8.48 -21.90
CA GLY A 105 10.81 7.32 -22.62
C GLY A 105 10.45 7.56 -24.08
N LYS A 106 9.87 6.53 -24.72
CA LYS A 106 9.33 6.60 -26.09
C LYS A 106 8.05 5.79 -26.21
N VAL A 107 7.07 6.30 -26.94
CA VAL A 107 5.84 5.57 -27.27
C VAL A 107 6.17 4.44 -28.25
N ALA A 108 5.55 3.26 -28.07
CA ALA A 108 5.69 2.16 -29.01
C ALA A 108 5.14 2.56 -30.39
N ASN A 109 6.02 2.57 -31.41
CA ASN A 109 5.71 3.10 -32.74
C ASN A 109 5.87 2.07 -33.88
N TYR A 110 6.05 0.78 -33.55
CA TYR A 110 6.17 -0.29 -34.55
C TYR A 110 4.85 -0.59 -35.29
N ILE A 111 3.71 -0.20 -34.71
CA ILE A 111 2.40 -0.15 -35.39
C ILE A 111 1.72 1.23 -35.21
N PRO A 112 0.98 1.73 -36.22
CA PRO A 112 0.42 3.07 -36.20
C PRO A 112 -0.73 3.27 -35.19
N GLN A 113 -1.26 2.20 -34.59
CA GLN A 113 -2.31 2.28 -33.57
C GLN A 113 -1.73 2.64 -32.19
N LEU A 114 -0.52 2.16 -31.87
CA LEU A 114 0.16 2.54 -30.63
C LEU A 114 0.81 3.92 -30.74
N ALA A 115 1.36 4.26 -31.92
CA ALA A 115 1.97 5.56 -32.20
C ALA A 115 1.02 6.77 -32.07
N LYS A 116 -0.30 6.54 -31.99
CA LYS A 116 -1.33 7.59 -31.82
C LYS A 116 -1.50 8.09 -30.39
N PHE A 117 -1.04 7.34 -29.38
CA PHE A 117 -1.19 7.75 -27.99
C PHE A 117 -0.14 8.81 -27.61
N SER A 118 -0.57 9.91 -26.99
CA SER A 118 0.34 10.95 -26.52
C SER A 118 1.24 10.41 -25.39
N PRO A 119 2.55 10.73 -25.37
CA PRO A 119 3.46 10.33 -24.30
C PRO A 119 3.08 10.94 -22.94
N ASP A 120 2.29 12.01 -22.91
CA ASP A 120 1.88 12.66 -21.66
C ASP A 120 0.68 12.02 -20.97
N LEU A 121 -0.01 11.05 -21.60
CA LEU A 121 -1.10 10.31 -20.97
C LEU A 121 -0.59 9.54 -19.74
N TRP A 122 -1.33 9.62 -18.64
CA TRP A 122 -1.04 8.94 -17.38
C TRP A 122 -2.34 8.71 -16.62
N GLY A 123 -2.60 7.47 -16.23
CA GLY A 123 -3.74 7.10 -15.40
C GLY A 123 -3.37 5.98 -14.43
N VAL A 124 -3.91 6.06 -13.21
CA VAL A 124 -3.81 5.01 -12.18
C VAL A 124 -5.20 4.73 -11.62
N SER A 125 -5.60 3.46 -11.64
CA SER A 125 -6.83 2.98 -10.99
C SER A 125 -6.55 1.78 -10.11
N LEU A 126 -7.24 1.69 -8.97
CA LEU A 126 -7.15 0.58 -8.03
C LEU A 126 -8.53 0.09 -7.58
N CYS A 127 -8.59 -1.19 -7.21
CA CYS A 127 -9.76 -1.86 -6.65
C CYS A 127 -9.32 -2.82 -5.55
N THR A 128 -9.78 -2.63 -4.31
CA THR A 128 -9.49 -3.55 -3.20
C THR A 128 -10.28 -4.84 -3.31
N VAL A 129 -9.87 -5.89 -2.59
CA VAL A 129 -10.61 -7.17 -2.55
C VAL A 129 -12.04 -7.02 -2.00
N ASP A 130 -12.29 -5.99 -1.19
CA ASP A 130 -13.62 -5.62 -0.70
C ASP A 130 -14.43 -4.78 -1.71
N GLY A 131 -13.83 -4.36 -2.82
CA GLY A 131 -14.45 -3.53 -3.87
C GLY A 131 -14.38 -2.02 -3.63
N GLN A 132 -13.50 -1.54 -2.75
CA GLN A 132 -13.21 -0.11 -2.61
C GLN A 132 -12.39 0.35 -3.82
N ARG A 133 -12.72 1.49 -4.43
CA ARG A 133 -12.16 1.91 -5.72
C ARG A 133 -11.68 3.35 -5.72
N HIS A 134 -10.56 3.58 -6.39
CA HIS A 134 -10.03 4.91 -6.65
C HIS A 134 -9.44 5.00 -8.06
N ALA A 135 -9.45 6.20 -8.63
CA ALA A 135 -8.97 6.49 -9.97
C ALA A 135 -8.46 7.94 -10.04
N ILE A 136 -7.31 8.14 -10.70
CA ILE A 136 -6.71 9.45 -10.92
C ILE A 136 -5.97 9.48 -12.26
N GLY A 137 -6.11 10.59 -12.99
CA GLY A 137 -5.63 10.71 -14.37
C GLY A 137 -6.51 9.96 -15.38
N GLU A 138 -5.94 9.68 -16.54
CA GLU A 138 -6.64 9.27 -17.77
C GLU A 138 -7.06 7.79 -17.74
N THR A 139 -7.97 7.46 -16.84
CA THR A 139 -8.36 6.09 -16.46
C THR A 139 -9.52 5.52 -17.29
N ASP A 140 -10.42 6.38 -17.78
CA ASP A 140 -11.54 5.98 -18.66
C ASP A 140 -11.13 5.77 -20.14
N MET A 141 -9.88 6.09 -20.49
CA MET A 141 -9.38 6.01 -21.87
C MET A 141 -9.08 4.55 -22.28
N PRO A 142 -9.75 3.99 -23.31
CA PRO A 142 -9.57 2.59 -23.68
C PRO A 142 -8.25 2.36 -24.45
N PHE A 143 -7.40 1.47 -23.91
CA PHE A 143 -6.16 1.02 -24.54
C PHE A 143 -6.14 -0.50 -24.74
N CYS A 144 -5.23 -1.00 -25.58
CA CYS A 144 -5.06 -2.44 -25.78
C CYS A 144 -4.20 -3.05 -24.66
N LEU A 145 -4.69 -4.09 -23.97
CA LEU A 145 -3.98 -4.74 -22.85
C LEU A 145 -2.59 -5.29 -23.23
N GLN A 146 -2.37 -5.66 -24.49
CA GLN A 146 -1.10 -6.23 -24.97
C GLN A 146 -0.65 -7.40 -24.07
N SER A 147 0.64 -7.49 -23.72
CA SER A 147 1.17 -8.56 -22.86
C SER A 147 0.61 -8.61 -21.43
N CYS A 148 -0.23 -7.66 -20.99
CA CYS A 148 -0.97 -7.77 -19.73
C CYS A 148 -2.11 -8.80 -19.77
N VAL A 149 -2.49 -9.32 -20.95
CA VAL A 149 -3.53 -10.36 -21.07
C VAL A 149 -3.01 -11.77 -20.72
N LYS A 150 -1.70 -12.02 -20.90
CA LYS A 150 -1.07 -13.35 -20.71
C LYS A 150 -1.34 -14.01 -19.35
N PRO A 151 -1.31 -13.30 -18.19
CA PRO A 151 -1.68 -13.90 -16.91
C PRO A 151 -3.15 -14.33 -16.83
N LEU A 152 -4.03 -13.64 -17.54
CA LEU A 152 -5.47 -13.88 -17.57
C LEU A 152 -5.81 -15.08 -18.46
N GLU A 153 -5.12 -15.20 -19.62
CA GLU A 153 -5.16 -16.39 -20.47
C GLU A 153 -4.68 -17.63 -19.71
N TYR A 154 -3.55 -17.54 -19.02
CA TYR A 154 -3.02 -18.63 -18.19
C TYR A 154 -3.96 -19.03 -17.05
N ALA A 155 -4.53 -18.06 -16.32
CA ALA A 155 -5.49 -18.32 -15.27
C ALA A 155 -6.75 -19.02 -15.80
N LEU A 156 -7.25 -18.62 -16.98
CA LEU A 156 -8.37 -19.28 -17.63
C LEU A 156 -8.03 -20.71 -18.06
N ALA A 157 -6.85 -20.95 -18.66
CA ALA A 157 -6.42 -22.28 -19.06
C ALA A 157 -6.29 -23.23 -17.87
N VAL A 158 -5.71 -22.78 -16.76
CA VAL A 158 -5.63 -23.58 -15.52
C VAL A 158 -7.02 -23.82 -14.92
N HIS A 159 -7.95 -22.87 -15.05
CA HIS A 159 -9.33 -23.02 -14.59
C HIS A 159 -10.16 -24.01 -15.43
N GLU A 160 -10.03 -23.98 -16.77
CA GLU A 160 -10.78 -24.86 -17.68
C GLU A 160 -10.14 -26.24 -17.88
N SER A 161 -8.81 -26.34 -17.88
CA SER A 161 -8.06 -27.57 -18.23
C SER A 161 -7.26 -28.19 -17.07
N GLY A 162 -7.09 -27.48 -15.96
CA GLY A 162 -6.29 -27.94 -14.81
C GLY A 162 -4.78 -27.74 -14.98
N THR A 163 -4.09 -27.56 -13.85
CA THR A 163 -2.66 -27.23 -13.79
C THR A 163 -1.76 -28.28 -14.48
N GLU A 164 -2.08 -29.56 -14.34
CA GLU A 164 -1.28 -30.66 -14.90
C GLU A 164 -1.31 -30.67 -16.43
N LEU A 165 -2.50 -30.52 -17.03
CA LEU A 165 -2.65 -30.55 -18.49
C LEU A 165 -2.04 -29.32 -19.15
N VAL A 166 -2.17 -28.13 -18.53
CA VAL A 166 -1.53 -26.90 -19.02
C VAL A 166 0.00 -27.05 -19.02
N HIS A 167 0.59 -27.52 -17.91
CA HIS A 167 2.05 -27.60 -17.79
C HIS A 167 2.72 -28.78 -18.50
N LYS A 168 1.92 -29.62 -19.16
CA LYS A 168 2.40 -30.53 -20.21
C LYS A 168 2.90 -29.79 -21.46
N TYR A 169 2.46 -28.55 -21.69
CA TYR A 169 2.76 -27.77 -22.90
C TYR A 169 3.46 -26.43 -22.65
N VAL A 170 3.54 -25.97 -21.40
CA VAL A 170 4.24 -24.74 -21.01
C VAL A 170 4.97 -24.95 -19.68
N GLY A 171 6.21 -24.44 -19.56
CA GLY A 171 6.97 -24.51 -18.31
C GLY A 171 6.39 -23.63 -17.19
N LYS A 172 7.08 -23.60 -16.05
CA LYS A 172 6.71 -22.81 -14.85
C LYS A 172 7.73 -21.73 -14.50
N GLU A 173 8.84 -21.64 -15.23
CA GLU A 173 10.08 -21.03 -14.75
C GLU A 173 10.52 -19.83 -15.60
N PRO A 174 11.28 -18.86 -15.04
CA PRO A 174 11.79 -17.74 -15.80
C PRO A 174 12.74 -18.21 -16.91
N SER A 175 12.66 -17.59 -18.09
CA SER A 175 13.37 -18.05 -19.30
C SER A 175 14.87 -17.71 -19.35
N GLY A 176 15.48 -17.24 -18.26
CA GLY A 176 16.86 -16.73 -18.19
C GLY A 176 17.16 -15.46 -19.03
N LEU A 177 16.41 -15.23 -20.11
CA LEU A 177 16.85 -14.50 -21.30
C LEU A 177 15.86 -13.40 -21.70
N LYS A 178 16.38 -12.33 -22.33
CA LYS A 178 15.57 -11.18 -22.80
C LYS A 178 14.44 -11.62 -23.74
N PHE A 179 13.28 -10.95 -23.62
CA PHE A 179 12.02 -11.15 -24.35
C PHE A 179 12.14 -11.24 -25.89
N ASN A 180 13.29 -10.86 -26.46
CA ASN A 180 13.57 -10.82 -27.89
C ASN A 180 14.33 -12.02 -28.49
N LYS A 181 14.71 -13.04 -27.69
CA LYS A 181 15.30 -14.28 -28.22
C LYS A 181 14.28 -15.43 -28.30
N LEU A 182 14.54 -16.39 -29.19
CA LEU A 182 13.76 -17.62 -29.41
C LEU A 182 14.41 -18.75 -28.60
N TYR A 183 13.92 -19.02 -27.40
CA TYR A 183 14.35 -20.15 -26.58
C TYR A 183 13.18 -20.81 -25.86
N LEU A 184 13.43 -22.05 -25.48
CA LEU A 184 12.55 -23.02 -24.87
C LEU A 184 13.33 -23.69 -23.72
N ASP A 185 12.65 -24.30 -22.76
CA ASP A 185 13.26 -24.88 -21.56
C ASP A 185 14.01 -26.21 -21.84
N GLU A 186 14.53 -26.87 -20.80
CA GLU A 186 15.22 -28.16 -20.97
C GLU A 186 14.27 -29.32 -21.29
N GLU A 187 12.95 -29.09 -21.28
CA GLU A 187 11.94 -29.98 -21.84
C GLU A 187 11.38 -29.40 -23.15
N ASP A 188 12.09 -28.43 -23.74
CA ASP A 188 11.81 -27.58 -24.91
C ASP A 188 10.38 -27.01 -24.97
N LYS A 189 9.68 -26.91 -23.84
CA LYS A 189 8.45 -26.12 -23.76
C LYS A 189 8.79 -24.63 -23.72
N PRO A 190 7.86 -23.73 -24.05
CA PRO A 190 8.04 -22.32 -23.69
C PRO A 190 8.15 -22.20 -22.17
N HIS A 191 9.27 -21.68 -21.66
CA HIS A 191 9.64 -21.71 -20.23
C HIS A 191 8.52 -21.29 -19.26
N ASN A 192 7.66 -20.34 -19.66
CA ASN A 192 6.53 -19.87 -18.86
C ASN A 192 5.42 -19.22 -19.73
N PRO A 193 4.20 -19.05 -19.20
CA PRO A 193 3.10 -18.34 -19.86
C PRO A 193 3.36 -16.86 -20.22
N MET A 194 4.34 -16.20 -19.61
CA MET A 194 4.49 -14.73 -19.67
C MET A 194 5.32 -14.26 -20.87
N VAL A 195 6.02 -15.16 -21.55
CA VAL A 195 6.66 -14.92 -22.86
C VAL A 195 5.71 -15.21 -24.02
N ASN A 196 5.95 -14.63 -25.20
CA ASN A 196 5.05 -14.80 -26.36
C ASN A 196 4.84 -16.26 -26.77
N ALA A 197 5.87 -17.11 -26.71
CA ALA A 197 5.76 -18.53 -27.06
C ALA A 197 4.78 -19.29 -26.14
N GLY A 198 4.83 -19.06 -24.83
CA GLY A 198 3.91 -19.70 -23.87
C GLY A 198 2.48 -19.21 -24.02
N ALA A 199 2.29 -17.91 -24.26
CA ALA A 199 0.98 -17.36 -24.55
C ALA A 199 0.36 -17.98 -25.82
N ILE A 200 1.10 -18.08 -26.93
CA ILE A 200 0.61 -18.69 -28.19
C ILE A 200 0.12 -20.12 -27.98
N VAL A 201 0.83 -20.92 -27.18
CA VAL A 201 0.40 -22.28 -26.80
C VAL A 201 -0.91 -22.23 -26.00
N ILE A 202 -1.02 -21.34 -25.03
CA ILE A 202 -2.20 -21.20 -24.16
C ILE A 202 -3.43 -20.70 -24.92
N SER A 203 -3.30 -19.68 -25.78
CA SER A 203 -4.42 -19.11 -26.55
C SER A 203 -5.09 -20.13 -27.48
N SER A 204 -4.43 -21.24 -27.80
CA SER A 204 -5.00 -22.34 -28.61
C SER A 204 -6.15 -23.11 -27.92
N LEU A 205 -6.34 -22.92 -26.61
CA LEU A 205 -7.22 -23.73 -25.77
C LEU A 205 -8.56 -23.05 -25.39
N LEU A 206 -8.74 -21.74 -25.65
CA LEU A 206 -9.61 -20.88 -24.82
C LEU A 206 -10.76 -20.12 -25.51
N LYS A 207 -11.79 -19.77 -24.73
CA LYS A 207 -12.88 -18.83 -25.10
C LYS A 207 -12.91 -17.58 -24.21
N MET A 208 -11.93 -16.72 -24.37
CA MET A 208 -11.55 -15.65 -23.42
C MET A 208 -12.62 -14.57 -23.10
N MET A 209 -13.55 -14.24 -24.01
CA MET A 209 -14.30 -12.96 -23.92
C MET A 209 -15.26 -12.82 -22.72
N ASP A 210 -16.08 -13.85 -22.42
CA ASP A 210 -17.01 -13.76 -21.28
C ASP A 210 -16.26 -13.83 -19.95
N TYR A 211 -15.16 -14.59 -19.88
CA TYR A 211 -14.33 -14.70 -18.68
C TYR A 211 -13.71 -13.35 -18.29
N LEU A 212 -13.10 -12.63 -19.24
CA LEU A 212 -12.59 -11.27 -18.99
C LEU A 212 -13.69 -10.33 -18.51
N LYS A 213 -14.91 -10.42 -19.07
CA LYS A 213 -16.06 -9.64 -18.59
C LYS A 213 -16.51 -10.03 -17.18
N ARG A 214 -16.35 -11.28 -16.75
CA ARG A 214 -16.61 -11.70 -15.36
C ARG A 214 -15.54 -11.14 -14.41
N MET A 215 -14.26 -11.25 -14.77
CA MET A 215 -13.15 -10.71 -13.98
C MET A 215 -13.25 -9.19 -13.80
N ALA A 216 -13.63 -8.46 -14.85
CA ALA A 216 -13.82 -7.02 -14.84
C ALA A 216 -15.17 -6.56 -14.25
N GLY A 217 -15.88 -7.39 -13.47
CA GLY A 217 -17.13 -6.99 -12.82
C GLY A 217 -18.28 -6.58 -13.77
N ARG A 218 -18.21 -7.01 -15.05
CA ARG A 218 -19.04 -6.58 -16.19
C ARG A 218 -18.79 -5.14 -16.70
N GLU A 219 -17.67 -4.51 -16.34
CA GLU A 219 -17.23 -3.22 -16.90
C GLU A 219 -16.66 -3.34 -18.33
N TYR A 220 -16.03 -2.27 -18.83
CA TYR A 220 -15.55 -2.17 -20.21
C TYR A 220 -14.54 -3.26 -20.57
N VAL A 221 -14.92 -4.11 -21.52
CA VAL A 221 -14.02 -5.06 -22.20
C VAL A 221 -14.32 -5.01 -23.69
N GLY A 222 -13.48 -4.28 -24.43
CA GLY A 222 -13.58 -4.06 -25.87
C GLY A 222 -12.60 -4.91 -26.71
N PHE A 223 -12.61 -4.69 -28.03
CA PHE A 223 -11.69 -5.30 -28.98
C PHE A 223 -11.31 -4.30 -30.08
N SER A 224 -10.02 -4.19 -30.41
CA SER A 224 -9.52 -3.28 -31.44
C SER A 224 -9.10 -4.06 -32.70
N ASN A 225 -10.03 -4.25 -33.65
CA ASN A 225 -9.73 -4.91 -34.91
C ASN A 225 -8.57 -4.22 -35.67
N ALA A 226 -8.50 -2.89 -35.63
CA ALA A 226 -7.42 -2.13 -36.26
C ALA A 226 -6.04 -2.50 -35.67
N THR A 227 -5.94 -2.65 -34.35
CA THR A 227 -4.67 -3.07 -33.70
C THR A 227 -4.39 -4.53 -34.01
N PHE A 228 -5.41 -5.40 -33.98
CA PHE A 228 -5.28 -6.81 -34.30
C PHE A 228 -4.75 -7.07 -35.72
N GLN A 229 -5.25 -6.38 -36.75
CA GLN A 229 -4.70 -6.57 -38.11
C GLN A 229 -3.25 -6.08 -38.20
N SER A 230 -2.88 -4.93 -37.63
CA SER A 230 -1.50 -4.45 -37.72
C SER A 230 -0.49 -5.23 -36.86
N GLU A 231 -0.88 -5.77 -35.71
CA GLU A 231 -0.08 -6.78 -34.96
C GLU A 231 0.06 -8.09 -35.74
N LYS A 232 -0.94 -8.46 -36.55
CA LYS A 232 -0.92 -9.65 -37.41
C LYS A 232 -0.07 -9.45 -38.66
N GLU A 233 -0.06 -8.24 -39.23
CA GLU A 233 0.72 -7.84 -40.42
C GLU A 233 2.20 -7.61 -40.09
N THR A 234 2.51 -7.05 -38.93
CA THR A 234 3.90 -6.90 -38.42
C THR A 234 4.37 -8.11 -37.59
N GLY A 235 3.55 -9.17 -37.53
CA GLY A 235 3.69 -10.30 -36.62
C GLY A 235 4.71 -11.36 -37.03
N ASP A 236 5.60 -11.12 -37.99
CA ASP A 236 6.55 -12.09 -38.56
C ASP A 236 7.29 -12.91 -37.52
N ARG A 237 7.75 -12.27 -36.44
CA ARG A 237 8.45 -12.96 -35.34
C ARG A 237 7.53 -13.91 -34.56
N ASN A 238 6.24 -13.61 -34.42
CA ASN A 238 5.28 -14.51 -33.78
C ASN A 238 4.92 -15.70 -34.70
N TYR A 239 4.86 -15.50 -36.02
CA TYR A 239 4.78 -16.62 -36.97
C TYR A 239 6.04 -17.48 -36.92
N ALA A 240 7.24 -16.88 -36.88
CA ALA A 240 8.50 -17.60 -36.74
C ALA A 240 8.54 -18.42 -35.43
N ILE A 241 8.08 -17.86 -34.31
CA ILE A 241 7.86 -18.61 -33.06
C ILE A 241 6.92 -19.80 -33.28
N GLY A 242 5.76 -19.61 -33.93
CA GLY A 242 4.80 -20.68 -34.19
C GLY A 242 5.32 -21.80 -35.09
N TYR A 243 6.10 -21.47 -36.13
CA TYR A 243 6.74 -22.47 -36.99
C TYR A 243 7.90 -23.18 -36.28
N TYR A 244 8.74 -22.45 -35.55
CA TYR A 244 9.85 -23.02 -34.76
C TYR A 244 9.32 -24.00 -33.69
N LEU A 245 8.29 -23.61 -32.94
CA LEU A 245 7.58 -24.46 -31.97
C LEU A 245 6.99 -25.75 -32.58
N LYS A 246 6.66 -25.73 -33.87
CA LYS A 246 6.11 -26.88 -34.60
C LYS A 246 7.21 -27.78 -35.17
N GLU A 247 8.31 -27.18 -35.63
CA GLU A 247 9.45 -27.88 -36.23
C GLU A 247 10.27 -28.64 -35.18
N LYS A 248 10.66 -27.95 -34.11
CA LYS A 248 11.61 -28.45 -33.11
C LYS A 248 11.07 -29.58 -32.22
N ARG A 249 9.80 -30.00 -32.39
CA ARG A 249 9.11 -31.05 -31.61
C ARG A 249 9.30 -30.86 -30.10
N CYS A 250 8.94 -29.68 -29.62
CA CYS A 250 9.64 -29.08 -28.50
C CYS A 250 9.07 -29.50 -27.12
N PHE A 251 9.70 -30.30 -26.25
CA PHE A 251 10.51 -31.56 -26.29
C PHE A 251 11.98 -31.56 -26.88
N PRO A 252 12.97 -32.24 -26.26
CA PRO A 252 14.05 -31.63 -25.40
C PRO A 252 15.46 -31.47 -26.06
N SER A 253 16.53 -30.88 -25.47
CA SER A 253 16.81 -30.27 -24.13
C SER A 253 18.13 -29.43 -24.06
N GLY A 254 18.26 -28.44 -23.14
CA GLY A 254 19.49 -28.15 -22.34
C GLY A 254 20.12 -26.72 -22.33
N VAL A 255 20.30 -26.11 -21.12
CA VAL A 255 21.17 -24.94 -20.73
C VAL A 255 20.72 -23.53 -21.21
N ASP A 256 20.80 -22.36 -20.51
CA ASP A 256 21.45 -21.82 -19.27
C ASP A 256 20.47 -20.87 -18.47
N MET A 257 20.83 -20.39 -17.25
CA MET A 257 19.94 -19.75 -16.25
C MET A 257 20.19 -18.26 -15.86
N MET A 258 21.42 -17.76 -15.79
CA MET A 258 21.80 -16.69 -14.82
C MET A 258 21.60 -15.19 -15.23
N ALA A 259 20.40 -14.75 -15.65
CA ALA A 259 20.14 -13.32 -15.93
C ALA A 259 18.69 -12.76 -15.77
N ALA A 260 17.73 -13.49 -15.19
CA ALA A 260 16.30 -13.10 -15.24
C ALA A 260 15.70 -12.41 -13.98
N LEU A 261 16.52 -12.04 -12.99
CA LEU A 261 16.03 -11.76 -11.63
C LEU A 261 15.61 -10.30 -11.32
N ASP A 262 16.15 -9.31 -12.05
CA ASP A 262 16.05 -7.89 -11.68
C ASP A 262 14.62 -7.36 -11.51
N PHE A 263 13.73 -7.64 -12.47
CA PHE A 263 12.37 -7.08 -12.45
C PHE A 263 11.51 -7.64 -11.31
N TYR A 264 11.81 -8.86 -10.85
CA TYR A 264 11.12 -9.48 -9.72
C TYR A 264 11.57 -8.86 -8.38
N PHE A 265 12.88 -8.72 -8.17
CA PHE A 265 13.44 -8.17 -6.94
C PHE A 265 13.22 -6.66 -6.76
N GLN A 266 13.12 -5.87 -7.85
CA GLN A 266 12.95 -4.41 -7.76
C GLN A 266 11.54 -3.94 -7.36
N VAL A 267 10.53 -4.81 -7.40
CA VAL A 267 9.14 -4.47 -7.05
C VAL A 267 8.53 -5.48 -6.06
N GLY A 268 8.88 -6.76 -6.15
CA GLY A 268 8.43 -7.80 -5.21
C GLY A 268 6.92 -7.98 -5.08
N LEU A 269 6.16 -7.51 -6.07
CA LEU A 269 4.73 -7.68 -6.24
C LEU A 269 4.45 -8.40 -7.57
N PRO A 270 3.44 -9.28 -7.66
CA PRO A 270 3.04 -9.85 -8.95
C PRO A 270 2.57 -8.77 -9.93
N ALA A 271 3.36 -8.55 -10.99
CA ALA A 271 3.12 -7.52 -11.99
C ALA A 271 3.35 -8.02 -13.42
N LYS A 272 2.61 -7.46 -14.38
CA LYS A 272 2.83 -7.68 -15.81
C LYS A 272 2.69 -6.37 -16.60
N SER A 273 3.74 -6.03 -17.34
CA SER A 273 3.76 -4.92 -18.29
C SER A 273 3.29 -5.30 -19.70
N GLY A 274 2.79 -4.31 -20.44
CA GLY A 274 2.40 -4.39 -21.85
C GLY A 274 2.92 -3.19 -22.64
N VAL A 275 3.31 -3.42 -23.90
CA VAL A 275 3.93 -2.41 -24.80
C VAL A 275 2.99 -1.26 -25.21
N SER A 276 1.73 -1.29 -24.78
CA SER A 276 0.80 -0.17 -24.81
C SER A 276 1.03 0.87 -23.69
N GLY A 277 2.01 0.65 -22.81
CA GLY A 277 2.25 1.47 -21.62
C GLY A 277 1.48 1.02 -20.38
N ALA A 278 0.85 -0.15 -20.43
CA ALA A 278 0.06 -0.70 -19.33
C ALA A 278 0.94 -1.50 -18.34
N VAL A 279 0.62 -1.40 -17.06
CA VAL A 279 1.18 -2.24 -15.98
C VAL A 279 0.01 -2.72 -15.13
N LEU A 280 -0.29 -4.02 -15.23
CA LEU A 280 -1.19 -4.72 -14.32
C LEU A 280 -0.38 -5.13 -13.09
N LEU A 281 -0.80 -4.69 -11.91
CA LEU A 281 -0.16 -4.95 -10.62
C LEU A 281 -1.18 -5.58 -9.66
N VAL A 282 -0.75 -6.55 -8.87
CA VAL A 282 -1.56 -7.18 -7.81
C VAL A 282 -0.82 -7.06 -6.48
N VAL A 283 -1.51 -6.59 -5.44
CA VAL A 283 -1.09 -6.71 -4.04
C VAL A 283 -1.92 -7.83 -3.41
N PRO A 284 -1.35 -9.04 -3.21
CA PRO A 284 -2.11 -10.22 -2.84
C PRO A 284 -2.95 -10.02 -1.57
N ASN A 285 -4.23 -10.41 -1.65
CA ASN A 285 -5.23 -10.24 -0.58
C ASN A 285 -5.56 -8.78 -0.20
N ILE A 286 -5.09 -7.77 -0.95
CA ILE A 286 -5.38 -6.35 -0.68
C ILE A 286 -6.07 -5.68 -1.86
N MET A 287 -5.41 -5.59 -3.03
CA MET A 287 -5.94 -4.85 -4.18
C MET A 287 -5.33 -5.27 -5.52
N GLY A 288 -6.07 -5.04 -6.60
CA GLY A 288 -5.52 -4.91 -7.95
C GLY A 288 -5.30 -3.44 -8.30
N VAL A 289 -4.25 -3.14 -9.07
CA VAL A 289 -3.92 -1.80 -9.57
C VAL A 289 -3.61 -1.89 -11.07
N MET A 290 -4.08 -0.90 -11.83
CA MET A 290 -3.71 -0.68 -13.22
C MET A 290 -3.07 0.69 -13.35
N CYS A 291 -1.84 0.73 -13.83
CA CYS A 291 -1.15 1.96 -14.21
C CYS A 291 -0.99 2.00 -15.74
N TRP A 292 -1.25 3.15 -16.37
CA TRP A 292 -1.12 3.31 -17.82
C TRP A 292 -0.44 4.63 -18.19
N SER A 293 0.76 4.55 -18.78
CA SER A 293 1.37 5.65 -19.53
C SER A 293 2.12 5.10 -20.76
N PRO A 294 1.79 5.55 -21.99
CA PRO A 294 2.37 5.04 -23.25
C PRO A 294 3.89 5.15 -23.38
N ALA A 295 4.56 6.00 -22.61
CA ALA A 295 6.01 6.21 -22.68
C ALA A 295 6.79 5.05 -22.03
N LEU A 296 7.50 4.28 -22.87
CA LEU A 296 8.27 3.10 -22.45
C LEU A 296 9.75 3.40 -22.18
N ASP A 297 10.34 2.60 -21.30
CA ASP A 297 11.78 2.49 -21.05
C ASP A 297 12.52 1.73 -22.19
N ARG A 298 13.81 1.42 -21.98
CA ARG A 298 14.64 0.67 -22.94
C ARG A 298 14.36 -0.86 -22.96
N VAL A 299 13.46 -1.35 -22.10
CA VAL A 299 13.16 -2.78 -21.87
C VAL A 299 11.73 -3.12 -22.35
N GLY A 300 10.83 -2.13 -22.41
CA GLY A 300 9.44 -2.25 -22.83
C GLY A 300 8.41 -1.98 -21.73
N ASN A 301 8.80 -1.42 -20.58
CA ASN A 301 7.91 -1.10 -19.46
C ASN A 301 7.54 0.39 -19.43
N SER A 302 6.36 0.73 -18.92
CA SER A 302 5.94 2.13 -18.73
C SER A 302 6.77 2.82 -17.65
N ILE A 303 7.42 3.96 -17.96
CA ILE A 303 8.29 4.65 -17.00
C ILE A 303 7.50 5.16 -15.79
N ARG A 304 6.36 5.81 -16.01
CA ARG A 304 5.49 6.30 -14.93
C ARG A 304 4.91 5.14 -14.12
N GLY A 305 4.53 4.05 -14.80
CA GLY A 305 4.06 2.82 -14.16
C GLY A 305 5.08 2.19 -13.22
N ILE A 306 6.34 2.05 -13.64
CA ILE A 306 7.39 1.48 -12.79
C ILE A 306 7.78 2.41 -11.64
N HIS A 307 7.91 3.73 -11.88
CA HIS A 307 8.16 4.72 -10.83
C HIS A 307 7.10 4.67 -9.72
N PHE A 308 5.82 4.66 -10.12
CA PHE A 308 4.70 4.52 -9.20
C PHE A 308 4.77 3.22 -8.39
N CYS A 309 5.08 2.09 -9.03
CA CYS A 309 5.23 0.80 -8.34
C CYS A 309 6.38 0.81 -7.32
N GLN A 310 7.52 1.44 -7.66
CA GLN A 310 8.69 1.54 -6.79
C GLN A 310 8.42 2.43 -5.57
N GLU A 311 7.79 3.60 -5.75
CA GLU A 311 7.41 4.44 -4.60
C GLU A 311 6.30 3.80 -3.75
N LEU A 312 5.32 3.13 -4.36
CA LEU A 312 4.26 2.41 -3.64
C LEU A 312 4.84 1.37 -2.67
N VAL A 313 5.84 0.60 -3.11
CA VAL A 313 6.50 -0.44 -2.31
C VAL A 313 7.55 0.15 -1.35
N SER A 314 8.05 1.36 -1.61
CA SER A 314 8.91 2.10 -0.69
C SER A 314 8.11 2.72 0.47
N LEU A 315 6.92 3.25 0.19
CA LEU A 315 6.03 3.88 1.17
C LEU A 315 5.23 2.86 1.98
N PHE A 316 4.68 1.81 1.36
CA PHE A 316 3.80 0.84 2.01
C PHE A 316 4.46 -0.53 2.20
N ASN A 317 4.13 -1.24 3.28
CA ASN A 317 4.61 -2.60 3.57
C ASN A 317 3.93 -3.69 2.71
N PHE A 318 3.88 -3.45 1.40
CA PHE A 318 3.23 -4.28 0.38
C PHE A 318 4.18 -5.26 -0.31
N HIS A 319 5.50 -5.15 -0.16
CA HIS A 319 6.43 -6.12 -0.75
C HIS A 319 6.08 -7.54 -0.26
N ASN A 320 6.08 -8.56 -1.13
CA ASN A 320 5.74 -9.93 -0.73
C ASN A 320 6.62 -10.48 0.42
N TYR A 321 7.79 -9.88 0.64
CA TYR A 321 8.74 -10.22 1.70
C TYR A 321 8.91 -9.12 2.77
N ASP A 322 8.04 -8.10 2.79
CA ASP A 322 7.99 -7.14 3.91
C ASP A 322 7.46 -7.80 5.19
N ASN A 323 7.89 -7.30 6.35
CA ASN A 323 7.44 -7.79 7.64
C ASN A 323 6.11 -7.10 8.07
N LEU A 324 5.10 -7.90 8.46
CA LEU A 324 3.78 -7.40 8.87
C LEU A 324 3.69 -6.94 10.34
N ARG A 325 4.78 -7.02 11.11
CA ARG A 325 4.85 -6.63 12.54
C ARG A 325 5.93 -5.59 12.84
N HIS A 326 7.08 -5.68 12.18
CA HIS A 326 8.25 -4.84 12.44
C HIS A 326 8.73 -4.20 11.13
N PHE A 327 8.18 -3.02 10.82
CA PHE A 327 8.52 -2.24 9.64
C PHE A 327 8.90 -0.81 10.09
N ALA A 328 10.15 -0.41 9.89
CA ALA A 328 10.72 0.72 10.63
C ALA A 328 10.23 2.11 10.17
N LYS A 329 9.84 2.28 8.89
CA LYS A 329 9.42 3.57 8.31
C LYS A 329 8.28 3.47 7.29
N LYS A 330 7.81 2.26 6.95
CA LYS A 330 6.73 2.05 5.98
C LYS A 330 5.36 2.23 6.63
N LEU A 331 4.33 2.46 5.83
CA LEU A 331 2.93 2.51 6.25
C LEU A 331 2.24 1.17 5.99
N ASP A 332 1.28 0.82 6.84
CA ASP A 332 0.40 -0.36 6.63
C ASP A 332 -1.07 0.08 6.63
N PRO A 333 -1.70 0.24 5.45
CA PRO A 333 -3.05 0.76 5.35
C PRO A 333 -4.12 -0.26 5.76
N ARG A 334 -3.74 -1.49 6.16
CA ARG A 334 -4.65 -2.46 6.80
C ARG A 334 -4.91 -2.14 8.26
N ARG A 335 -4.06 -1.31 8.89
CA ARG A 335 -4.15 -0.89 10.30
C ARG A 335 -4.71 0.53 10.39
N GLN A 336 -5.43 0.82 11.47
CA GLN A 336 -5.94 2.16 11.74
C GLN A 336 -4.83 3.01 12.39
N THR A 337 -4.41 4.08 11.71
CA THR A 337 -3.28 4.95 12.08
C THR A 337 -3.28 5.42 13.54
N GLY A 338 -4.43 5.84 14.06
CA GLY A 338 -4.58 6.23 15.48
C GLY A 338 -4.57 5.04 16.46
N HIS A 339 -5.06 3.87 16.05
CA HIS A 339 -5.12 2.69 16.92
C HIS A 339 -3.74 2.06 17.14
N GLU A 340 -2.87 2.08 16.13
CA GLU A 340 -1.47 1.62 16.19
C GLU A 340 -0.69 2.35 17.29
N ARG A 341 -0.77 3.69 17.29
CA ARG A 341 -0.09 4.55 18.27
C ARG A 341 -0.65 4.32 19.67
N ASN A 342 -1.97 4.35 19.82
CA ASN A 342 -2.62 4.15 21.11
C ASN A 342 -2.36 2.76 21.68
N LYS A 343 -2.30 1.71 20.83
CA LYS A 343 -1.93 0.37 21.28
C LYS A 343 -0.46 0.32 21.72
N SER A 344 0.46 0.89 20.96
CA SER A 344 1.89 0.91 21.33
C SER A 344 2.13 1.67 22.64
N VAL A 345 1.38 2.75 22.89
CA VAL A 345 1.31 3.43 24.18
C VAL A 345 0.79 2.49 25.27
N VAL A 346 -0.36 1.84 25.09
CA VAL A 346 -0.98 0.96 26.09
C VAL A 346 -0.09 -0.24 26.43
N ASP A 347 0.50 -0.91 25.43
CA ASP A 347 1.41 -2.03 25.61
C ASP A 347 2.68 -1.60 26.39
N LEU A 348 3.19 -0.37 26.15
CA LEU A 348 4.29 0.24 26.88
C LEU A 348 3.92 0.61 28.33
N MET A 349 2.77 1.25 28.55
CA MET A 349 2.31 1.61 29.91
C MET A 349 1.99 0.38 30.74
N PHE A 350 1.42 -0.68 30.15
CA PHE A 350 1.16 -1.92 30.86
C PHE A 350 2.45 -2.66 31.24
N ALA A 351 3.48 -2.62 30.38
CA ALA A 351 4.81 -3.13 30.71
C ALA A 351 5.48 -2.34 31.84
N ALA A 352 5.29 -1.01 31.89
CA ALA A 352 5.77 -0.17 32.99
C ALA A 352 5.01 -0.44 34.31
N TYR A 353 3.69 -0.53 34.26
CA TYR A 353 2.79 -0.81 35.40
C TYR A 353 3.03 -2.19 36.02
N SER A 354 3.27 -3.21 35.20
CA SER A 354 3.54 -4.58 35.66
C SER A 354 5.00 -4.84 36.03
N GLY A 355 5.91 -3.89 35.76
CA GLY A 355 7.34 -4.06 35.98
C GLY A 355 8.02 -5.07 35.03
N ASP A 356 7.39 -5.51 33.92
CA ASP A 356 8.05 -6.41 32.95
C ASP A 356 9.13 -5.67 32.15
N VAL A 357 10.33 -5.58 32.74
CA VAL A 357 11.53 -5.07 32.09
C VAL A 357 11.89 -5.87 30.83
N SER A 358 11.44 -7.13 30.69
CA SER A 358 11.62 -7.90 29.46
C SER A 358 10.67 -7.42 28.36
N ALA A 359 9.44 -7.00 28.67
CA ALA A 359 8.56 -6.31 27.73
C ALA A 359 9.14 -4.95 27.35
N LEU A 360 9.57 -4.14 28.32
CA LEU A 360 10.20 -2.84 28.04
C LEU A 360 11.44 -2.98 27.13
N ARG A 361 12.27 -4.00 27.34
CA ARG A 361 13.41 -4.34 26.46
C ARG A 361 12.95 -4.74 25.05
N ARG A 362 11.92 -5.59 24.91
CA ARG A 362 11.34 -5.96 23.60
C ARG A 362 10.78 -4.74 22.85
N ILE A 363 10.11 -3.84 23.57
CA ILE A 363 9.52 -2.62 23.01
C ILE A 363 10.62 -1.65 22.54
N ALA A 364 11.61 -1.35 23.38
CA ALA A 364 12.75 -0.51 23.02
C ALA A 364 13.56 -1.08 21.82
N LEU A 365 13.80 -2.39 21.79
CA LEU A 365 14.44 -3.07 20.64
C LEU A 365 13.62 -3.01 19.34
N SER A 366 12.32 -2.72 19.42
CA SER A 366 11.47 -2.52 18.24
C SER A 366 11.42 -1.07 17.74
N ALA A 367 12.31 -0.20 18.26
CA ALA A 367 12.44 1.22 17.93
C ALA A 367 11.19 2.07 18.20
N VAL A 368 10.33 1.62 19.11
CA VAL A 368 9.23 2.43 19.66
C VAL A 368 9.82 3.56 20.51
N ASN A 369 9.32 4.78 20.31
CA ASN A 369 9.73 5.92 21.13
C ASN A 369 9.24 5.74 22.59
N MET A 370 10.17 5.72 23.54
CA MET A 370 9.88 5.50 24.96
C MET A 370 9.34 6.76 25.67
N GLU A 371 9.39 7.93 25.01
CA GLU A 371 8.72 9.18 25.42
C GLU A 371 7.21 9.22 25.10
N LEU A 372 6.65 8.14 24.51
CA LEU A 372 5.22 8.10 24.21
C LEU A 372 4.39 8.18 25.51
N THR A 373 3.42 9.10 25.53
CA THR A 373 2.57 9.39 26.68
C THR A 373 1.15 8.84 26.53
N ASP A 374 0.47 8.62 27.66
CA ASP A 374 -0.94 8.24 27.71
C ASP A 374 -1.89 9.45 27.55
N TYR A 375 -3.19 9.22 27.74
CA TYR A 375 -4.21 10.25 27.61
C TYR A 375 -4.13 11.31 28.73
N ASP A 376 -3.53 10.98 29.89
CA ASP A 376 -3.24 11.88 31.01
C ASP A 376 -1.82 12.51 30.90
N THR A 377 -1.22 12.41 29.71
CA THR A 377 0.14 12.86 29.33
C THR A 377 1.28 12.28 30.17
N ARG A 378 1.05 11.15 30.86
CA ARG A 378 2.09 10.43 31.61
C ARG A 378 2.94 9.59 30.67
N SER A 379 4.25 9.63 30.84
CA SER A 379 5.20 8.73 30.15
C SER A 379 5.36 7.40 30.91
N ALA A 380 5.98 6.40 30.28
CA ALA A 380 6.30 5.12 30.92
C ALA A 380 7.12 5.29 32.23
N LEU A 381 7.90 6.37 32.32
CA LEU A 381 8.70 6.69 33.50
C LEU A 381 7.84 7.17 34.68
N HIS A 382 6.74 7.90 34.45
CA HIS A 382 5.77 8.25 35.49
C HIS A 382 5.15 6.97 36.08
N VAL A 383 4.59 6.11 35.21
CA VAL A 383 3.90 4.88 35.62
C VAL A 383 4.83 3.93 36.39
N ALA A 384 6.06 3.70 35.89
CA ALA A 384 7.03 2.86 36.60
C ALA A 384 7.50 3.47 37.95
N SER A 385 7.42 4.79 38.10
CA SER A 385 7.83 5.49 39.32
C SER A 385 6.73 5.52 40.38
N ALA A 386 5.47 5.69 39.95
CA ALA A 386 4.29 5.65 40.80
C ALA A 386 4.01 4.25 41.40
N GLU A 387 4.36 3.18 40.68
CA GLU A 387 4.26 1.78 41.17
C GLU A 387 5.55 1.30 41.88
N GLY A 388 6.61 2.11 41.88
CA GLY A 388 7.87 1.80 42.58
C GLY A 388 8.80 0.78 41.90
N HIS A 389 8.60 0.47 40.61
CA HIS A 389 9.34 -0.56 39.86
C HIS A 389 10.78 -0.14 39.54
N LEU A 390 11.65 -0.23 40.54
CA LEU A 390 13.04 0.24 40.51
C LEU A 390 13.83 -0.17 39.25
N ASP A 391 13.72 -1.42 38.79
CA ASP A 391 14.48 -1.91 37.64
C ASP A 391 13.88 -1.51 36.29
N ALA A 392 12.57 -1.23 36.24
CA ALA A 392 11.94 -0.57 35.09
C ALA A 392 12.36 0.90 35.00
N VAL A 393 12.37 1.63 36.13
CA VAL A 393 12.88 3.01 36.21
C VAL A 393 14.35 3.08 35.79
N LYS A 394 15.22 2.21 36.31
CA LYS A 394 16.63 2.12 35.89
C LYS A 394 16.75 1.86 34.38
N PHE A 395 15.95 0.95 33.81
CA PHE A 395 15.98 0.68 32.37
C PHE A 395 15.59 1.92 31.55
N LEU A 396 14.47 2.57 31.90
CA LEU A 396 13.97 3.76 31.21
C LEU A 396 14.94 4.96 31.29
N THR A 397 15.57 5.17 32.45
CA THR A 397 16.54 6.26 32.66
C THR A 397 17.92 5.96 32.10
N HIS A 398 18.51 4.81 32.44
CA HIS A 398 19.92 4.52 32.11
C HIS A 398 20.08 4.01 30.67
N THR A 399 19.13 3.20 30.17
CA THR A 399 19.19 2.60 28.83
C THR A 399 18.40 3.40 27.80
N CYS A 400 17.16 3.79 28.11
CA CYS A 400 16.30 4.50 27.14
C CYS A 400 16.39 6.03 27.18
N LYS A 401 17.11 6.59 28.17
CA LYS A 401 17.33 8.05 28.34
C LYS A 401 16.06 8.90 28.38
N VAL A 402 14.97 8.35 28.93
CA VAL A 402 13.68 9.04 29.04
C VAL A 402 13.81 10.31 29.90
N ASN A 403 13.13 11.38 29.50
CA ASN A 403 13.15 12.69 30.13
C ASN A 403 12.58 12.66 31.57
N PRO A 404 13.37 12.99 32.61
CA PRO A 404 12.92 12.97 34.00
C PRO A 404 12.23 14.27 34.46
N TYR A 405 12.07 15.24 33.55
CA TYR A 405 11.40 16.53 33.76
C TYR A 405 10.11 16.67 32.92
N ALA A 406 9.74 15.64 32.15
CA ALA A 406 8.42 15.57 31.52
C ALA A 406 7.33 15.69 32.60
N LYS A 407 6.22 16.37 32.27
CA LYS A 407 5.10 16.60 33.19
C LYS A 407 3.82 15.96 32.68
N ASP A 408 3.05 15.42 33.62
CA ASP A 408 1.71 14.91 33.37
C ASP A 408 0.64 16.03 33.36
N ARG A 409 -0.63 15.65 33.18
CA ARG A 409 -1.79 16.56 33.19
C ARG A 409 -1.93 17.36 34.51
N TRP A 410 -1.48 16.81 35.63
CA TRP A 410 -1.56 17.46 36.95
C TRP A 410 -0.36 18.35 37.25
N GLY A 411 0.70 18.26 36.44
CA GLY A 411 1.93 19.04 36.54
C GLY A 411 3.04 18.36 37.35
N ASN A 412 2.80 17.11 37.78
CA ASN A 412 3.77 16.24 38.44
C ASN A 412 4.85 15.80 37.45
N THR A 413 6.06 15.58 37.95
CA THR A 413 7.12 14.81 37.27
C THR A 413 7.17 13.37 37.83
N PRO A 414 7.90 12.43 37.20
CA PRO A 414 8.09 11.09 37.75
C PRO A 414 8.72 11.07 39.15
N LEU A 415 9.46 12.12 39.53
CA LEU A 415 10.03 12.26 40.87
C LEU A 415 8.94 12.61 41.90
N ASP A 416 8.01 13.49 41.52
CA ASP A 416 6.89 13.88 42.39
C ASP A 416 5.97 12.68 42.63
N ASP A 417 5.68 11.88 41.59
CA ASP A 417 4.95 10.61 41.71
C ASP A 417 5.68 9.64 42.67
N ALA A 418 6.99 9.43 42.48
CA ALA A 418 7.79 8.56 43.35
C ALA A 418 7.80 9.03 44.82
N MET A 419 7.75 10.35 45.07
CA MET A 419 7.62 10.91 46.42
C MET A 419 6.20 10.74 46.97
N GLN A 420 5.17 11.02 46.17
CA GLN A 420 3.76 10.93 46.55
C GLN A 420 3.35 9.51 46.97
N PHE A 421 3.84 8.48 46.25
CA PHE A 421 3.62 7.07 46.59
C PHE A 421 4.70 6.47 47.53
N GLY A 422 5.69 7.28 47.95
CA GLY A 422 6.64 6.94 49.01
C GLY A 422 7.80 6.02 48.61
N HIS A 423 8.06 5.84 47.32
CA HIS A 423 9.05 4.90 46.78
C HIS A 423 10.50 5.40 46.89
N SER A 424 11.03 5.45 48.12
CA SER A 424 12.33 6.08 48.44
C SER A 424 13.54 5.54 47.67
N ALA A 425 13.47 4.30 47.15
CA ALA A 425 14.51 3.72 46.30
C ALA A 425 14.48 4.29 44.86
N VAL A 426 13.28 4.53 44.32
CA VAL A 426 13.07 5.17 43.01
C VAL A 426 13.44 6.65 43.10
N VAL A 427 12.99 7.36 44.15
CA VAL A 427 13.32 8.78 44.40
C VAL A 427 14.82 9.04 44.29
N LYS A 428 15.67 8.20 44.89
CA LYS A 428 17.14 8.33 44.81
C LYS A 428 17.66 8.21 43.38
N VAL A 429 17.22 7.19 42.64
CA VAL A 429 17.63 6.96 41.24
C VAL A 429 17.17 8.10 40.33
N LEU A 430 15.99 8.65 40.56
CA LEU A 430 15.47 9.78 39.80
C LEU A 430 16.23 11.09 40.12
N GLN A 431 16.57 11.35 41.38
CA GLN A 431 17.37 12.52 41.78
C GLN A 431 18.79 12.47 41.19
N GLU A 432 19.45 11.31 41.26
CA GLU A 432 20.75 11.06 40.65
C GLU A 432 20.69 11.27 39.13
N TYR A 433 19.71 10.64 38.46
CA TYR A 433 19.55 10.75 37.02
C TYR A 433 19.14 12.17 36.55
N GLN A 434 18.32 12.90 37.31
CA GLN A 434 18.00 14.30 37.03
C GLN A 434 19.27 15.17 36.99
N SER A 435 20.15 15.05 37.99
CA SER A 435 21.40 15.83 38.00
C SER A 435 22.30 15.55 36.79
N ILE A 436 22.37 14.28 36.36
CA ILE A 436 23.11 13.87 35.15
C ILE A 436 22.46 14.43 33.88
N TYR A 437 21.12 14.42 33.80
CA TYR A 437 20.37 14.88 32.63
C TYR A 437 20.59 16.38 32.36
N THR A 438 20.52 17.22 33.41
CA THR A 438 20.75 18.67 33.30
C THR A 438 22.16 19.01 32.81
N HIS A 439 23.17 18.25 33.24
CA HIS A 439 24.55 18.42 32.78
C HIS A 439 24.84 17.91 31.36
N THR A 440 23.89 17.23 30.71
CA THR A 440 24.14 16.56 29.40
C THR A 440 23.31 17.13 28.25
N LEU A 441 22.10 17.64 28.49
CA LEU A 441 21.10 17.87 27.43
C LEU A 441 20.29 19.18 27.51
N MET A 442 20.70 20.16 28.31
CA MET A 442 20.12 21.51 28.27
C MET A 442 21.11 22.53 27.68
N PRO A 443 20.84 23.10 26.49
CA PRO A 443 21.46 24.35 26.05
C PRO A 443 21.13 25.49 27.01
N GLU A 444 22.05 26.44 27.17
CA GLU A 444 21.92 27.57 28.12
C GLU A 444 20.97 28.67 27.61
N GLU A 445 19.66 28.40 27.58
CA GLU A 445 18.62 29.43 27.38
C GLU A 445 17.97 29.88 28.70
N LEU A 446 18.75 30.38 29.68
CA LEU A 446 18.17 31.14 30.81
C LEU A 446 19.15 32.03 31.63
N SER A 447 19.97 32.85 30.95
CA SER A 447 20.55 34.05 31.57
C SER A 447 20.68 35.21 30.58
N ALA A 448 19.90 36.27 30.82
CA ALA A 448 20.09 37.56 30.17
C ALA A 448 21.20 38.37 30.88
N ASP A 449 21.59 39.49 30.27
CA ASP A 449 22.49 40.52 30.80
C ASP A 449 23.94 40.11 31.10
N THR A 450 24.79 40.07 30.06
CA THR A 450 25.85 41.11 29.90
C THR A 450 26.60 41.01 28.56
N CYS A 451 26.68 42.11 27.83
CA CYS A 451 27.77 42.34 26.86
C CYS A 451 28.99 42.94 27.62
N PRO A 452 30.22 42.64 27.19
CA PRO A 452 30.91 43.65 26.35
C PRO A 452 31.75 43.06 25.19
N ASP A 453 32.20 43.94 24.29
CA ASP A 453 33.08 43.61 23.16
C ASP A 453 34.41 42.95 23.56
N SER A 454 34.89 42.02 22.73
CA SER A 454 36.27 42.06 22.19
C SER A 454 36.44 41.14 20.98
N THR A 455 37.40 41.47 20.11
CA THR A 455 37.69 40.78 18.85
C THR A 455 38.69 39.64 19.00
N MET A 456 38.39 38.46 18.46
CA MET A 456 39.29 37.34 18.07
C MET A 456 38.44 36.22 17.42
N ASP A 457 38.94 35.29 16.62
CA ASP A 457 39.95 35.43 15.55
C ASP A 457 39.68 34.34 14.47
N ALA A 458 40.17 34.53 13.24
CA ALA A 458 39.61 33.81 12.06
C ALA A 458 40.14 32.37 11.79
N GLU A 459 40.82 31.71 12.75
CA GLU A 459 41.50 30.42 12.51
C GLU A 459 40.83 29.16 13.09
N GLU A 460 39.93 29.25 14.07
CA GLU A 460 39.32 28.04 14.68
C GLU A 460 38.33 27.30 13.75
N LEU A 461 37.82 27.97 12.70
CA LEU A 461 36.79 27.45 11.77
C LEU A 461 37.24 26.29 10.85
N LYS A 462 38.43 25.70 11.05
CA LYS A 462 39.02 24.67 10.18
C LYS A 462 39.29 23.31 10.83
N SER A 463 38.92 23.13 12.10
CA SER A 463 39.21 21.91 12.85
C SER A 463 38.07 20.88 12.92
N MET A 464 36.87 21.20 12.42
CA MET A 464 35.67 20.36 12.59
C MET A 464 35.20 19.55 11.36
N GLU A 465 35.74 19.75 10.16
CA GLU A 465 35.30 19.06 8.93
C GLU A 465 35.81 17.59 8.76
N THR A 466 36.25 16.92 9.83
CA THR A 466 36.88 15.58 9.72
C THR A 466 36.29 14.48 10.62
N LEU A 467 35.05 14.64 11.11
CA LEU A 467 34.39 13.66 11.98
C LEU A 467 32.97 13.22 11.59
N GLU A 468 32.41 13.64 10.45
CA GLU A 468 31.18 13.05 9.89
C GLU A 468 31.51 11.83 8.99
N GLY A 469 31.93 10.74 9.63
CA GLY A 469 32.45 9.59 8.89
C GLY A 469 32.50 8.25 9.62
N LEU A 470 31.51 7.93 10.48
CA LEU A 470 31.16 6.54 10.92
C LEU A 470 29.99 6.50 11.94
N VAL A 471 28.74 6.55 11.46
CA VAL A 471 27.56 5.84 12.05
C VAL A 471 26.64 5.41 10.91
#